data_AF-A0A2K1KPA0-F1
#
_entry.id   AF-A0A2K1KPA0-F1
#
_cell.length_a   1.000
_cell.length_b   1.000
_cell.length_c   1.000
_cell.angle_alpha   90.00
_cell.angle_beta   90.00
_cell.angle_gamma   90.00
#
_symmetry.space_group_name_H-M   'P 1'
#
loop_
_entity.id
_entity.type
_entity.pdbx_description
1 polymer ?
#
loop_
_entity_poly.entity_id
_entity_poly.type
_entity_poly.pdbx_seq_one_letter_code
_entity_poly.pdbx_strand_id
1 'polypeptide(L)'
;MFLEPVGKRQDVGANHHNILEAFYKELKQYEYTFQNHIFVTSLMQERESVHSFTTLRLMERKIFIFVRAVHEAKWMNEMEISIYDSWFNPIVSELPELVPDAFIYLEASRTPACRSRK
;
A
#
# COMPACT_ATOMS: atom_id res chain seq x y z
N MET A 1 2.19 -8.38 -15.25
CA MET A 1 1.52 -7.14 -14.78
C MET A 1 0.94 -7.45 -13.41
N PHE A 2 1.44 -6.79 -12.36
CA PHE A 2 0.96 -6.99 -10.99
C PHE A 2 -0.21 -6.06 -10.72
N LEU A 3 -1.42 -6.62 -10.69
CA LEU A 3 -2.64 -5.90 -10.37
C LEU A 3 -2.78 -5.74 -8.87
N GLU A 4 -3.24 -4.57 -8.44
CA GLU A 4 -3.56 -4.30 -7.04
C GLU A 4 -4.60 -5.32 -6.52
N PRO A 5 -4.36 -6.04 -5.41
CA PRO A 5 -5.25 -7.10 -4.93
C PRO A 5 -6.43 -6.52 -4.16
N VAL A 6 -7.25 -5.69 -4.80
CA VAL A 6 -8.40 -5.01 -4.17
C VAL A 6 -9.37 -6.01 -3.54
N GLY A 7 -9.58 -7.17 -4.16
CA GLY A 7 -10.41 -8.25 -3.60
C GLY A 7 -9.89 -8.77 -2.25
N LYS A 8 -8.56 -8.90 -2.08
CA LYS A 8 -7.95 -9.32 -0.80
C LYS A 8 -8.07 -8.25 0.30
N ARG A 9 -8.47 -7.02 -0.05
CA ARG A 9 -8.71 -5.93 0.92
C ARG A 9 -10.19 -5.78 1.27
N GLN A 10 -11.08 -6.31 0.44
CA GLN A 10 -12.51 -6.32 0.70
C GLN A 10 -12.95 -7.54 1.51
N ASP A 11 -12.09 -8.55 1.59
CA ASP A 11 -12.38 -9.82 2.26
C ASP A 11 -11.14 -10.33 3.03
N VAL A 12 -11.09 -10.04 4.34
CA VAL A 12 -9.96 -10.34 5.22
C VAL A 12 -10.36 -11.25 6.37
N GLY A 13 -9.64 -12.36 6.52
CA GLY A 13 -9.78 -13.31 7.63
C GLY A 13 -11.05 -14.16 7.58
N ALA A 14 -11.22 -15.06 8.54
CA ALA A 14 -12.36 -16.00 8.57
C ALA A 14 -13.73 -15.30 8.67
N ASN A 15 -13.77 -14.09 9.23
CA ASN A 15 -14.97 -13.29 9.41
C ASN A 15 -15.26 -12.32 8.24
N HIS A 16 -14.48 -12.40 7.15
CA HIS A 16 -14.69 -11.66 5.91
C HIS A 16 -14.80 -10.13 6.12
N HIS A 17 -13.80 -9.54 6.77
CA HIS A 17 -13.79 -8.11 7.05
C HIS A 17 -13.37 -7.28 5.83
N ASN A 18 -14.16 -6.25 5.50
CA ASN A 18 -13.82 -5.28 4.46
C ASN A 18 -13.05 -4.10 5.06
N ILE A 19 -11.71 -4.20 5.05
CA ILE A 19 -10.84 -3.15 5.61
C ILE A 19 -10.87 -1.85 4.78
N LEU A 20 -11.20 -1.94 3.48
CA LEU A 20 -11.34 -0.78 2.61
C LEU A 20 -12.54 0.06 3.02
N GLU A 21 -13.67 -0.60 3.29
CA GLU A 21 -14.88 0.07 3.77
C GLU A 21 -14.67 0.66 5.18
N ALA A 22 -14.02 -0.07 6.09
CA ALA A 22 -13.68 0.43 7.42
C ALA A 22 -12.79 1.68 7.35
N PHE A 23 -11.78 1.68 6.46
CA PHE A 23 -10.92 2.83 6.23
C PHE A 23 -11.69 4.06 5.73
N TYR A 24 -12.61 3.89 4.78
CA TYR A 24 -13.41 5.03 4.29
C TYR A 24 -14.46 5.52 5.29
N LYS A 25 -14.92 4.68 6.23
CA LYS A 25 -15.84 5.08 7.29
C LYS A 25 -15.15 5.86 8.41
N GLU A 26 -14.00 5.37 8.87
CA GLU A 26 -13.31 5.90 10.05
C GLU A 26 -11.80 6.02 9.79
N LEU A 27 -11.47 6.99 8.93
CA LEU A 27 -10.13 7.16 8.36
C LEU A 27 -9.02 7.18 9.42
N LYS A 28 -9.15 8.01 10.46
CA LYS A 28 -8.11 8.15 11.51
C LYS A 28 -7.90 6.88 12.35
N GLN A 29 -8.92 6.07 12.54
CA GLN A 29 -8.85 4.90 13.42
C GLN A 29 -8.28 3.68 12.68
N TYR A 30 -8.62 3.53 11.40
CA TYR A 30 -8.25 2.36 10.61
C TYR A 30 -7.08 2.61 9.67
N GLU A 31 -6.55 3.81 9.58
CA GLU A 31 -5.42 4.13 8.71
C GLU A 31 -4.20 3.24 8.97
N TYR A 32 -3.73 3.18 10.23
CA TYR A 32 -2.58 2.36 10.59
C TYR A 32 -2.79 0.89 10.23
N THR A 33 -3.97 0.35 10.57
CA THR A 33 -4.37 -1.02 10.25
C THR A 33 -4.42 -1.27 8.74
N PHE A 34 -5.00 -0.34 7.99
CA PHE A 34 -5.12 -0.41 6.54
C PHE A 34 -3.75 -0.36 5.87
N GLN A 35 -2.87 0.55 6.29
CA GLN A 35 -1.51 0.66 5.78
C GLN A 35 -0.68 -0.58 6.06
N ASN A 36 -0.74 -1.11 7.28
CA ASN A 36 -0.04 -2.34 7.62
C ASN A 36 -0.52 -3.52 6.79
N HIS A 37 -1.84 -3.66 6.61
CA HIS A 37 -2.35 -4.78 5.85
C HIS A 37 -1.97 -4.70 4.37
N ILE A 38 -2.04 -3.52 3.76
CA ILE A 38 -1.56 -3.29 2.39
C ILE A 38 -0.08 -3.63 2.27
N PHE A 39 0.75 -3.11 3.19
CA PHE A 39 2.20 -3.36 3.14
C PHE A 39 2.52 -4.85 3.22
N VAL A 40 1.98 -5.56 4.21
CA VAL A 40 2.26 -6.98 4.41
C VAL A 40 1.78 -7.80 3.22
N THR A 41 0.57 -7.54 2.71
CA THR A 41 0.04 -8.30 1.57
C THR A 41 0.82 -8.06 0.29
N SER A 42 1.27 -6.82 0.05
CA SER A 42 2.16 -6.49 -1.06
C SER A 42 3.51 -7.19 -0.91
N LEU A 43 4.11 -7.19 0.28
CA LEU A 43 5.39 -7.83 0.56
C LEU A 43 5.34 -9.37 0.40
N MET A 44 4.25 -10.01 0.83
CA MET A 44 4.06 -11.45 0.64
C MET A 44 3.91 -11.81 -0.84
N GLN A 45 3.14 -11.02 -1.61
CA GLN A 45 3.00 -11.22 -3.05
C GLN A 45 4.32 -10.99 -3.80
N GLU A 46 5.10 -10.03 -3.35
CA GLU A 46 6.41 -9.75 -3.92
C GLU A 46 7.38 -10.91 -3.69
N ARG A 47 7.44 -11.47 -2.47
CA ARG A 47 8.24 -12.67 -2.16
C ARG A 47 7.88 -13.87 -3.04
N GLU A 48 6.59 -14.09 -3.31
CA GLU A 48 6.14 -15.15 -4.22
C GLU A 48 6.59 -14.90 -5.68
N SER A 49 6.70 -13.63 -6.09
CA SER A 49 7.06 -13.25 -7.46
C SER A 49 8.55 -13.35 -7.81
N VAL A 50 9.44 -13.26 -6.82
CA VAL A 50 10.91 -13.27 -7.01
C VAL A 50 11.40 -14.59 -7.64
N HIS A 51 10.61 -15.66 -7.55
CA HIS A 51 10.91 -16.95 -8.19
C HIS A 51 10.69 -16.97 -9.71
N SER A 52 10.19 -15.88 -10.31
CA SER A 52 9.99 -15.75 -11.76
C SER A 52 11.10 -14.89 -12.39
N PHE A 53 11.94 -15.51 -13.23
CA PHE A 53 13.03 -14.85 -13.98
C PHE A 53 12.49 -13.86 -15.03
N THR A 54 12.03 -12.69 -14.60
CA THR A 54 11.53 -11.64 -15.49
C THR A 54 12.45 -10.42 -15.48
N THR A 55 12.91 -10.00 -16.66
CA THR A 55 13.84 -8.87 -16.86
C THR A 55 13.23 -7.51 -16.51
N LEU A 56 11.89 -7.43 -16.39
CA LEU A 56 11.18 -6.20 -16.07
C LEU A 56 9.96 -6.50 -15.20
N ARG A 57 9.88 -5.85 -14.03
CA ARG A 57 8.79 -5.99 -13.06
C ARG A 57 8.02 -4.69 -12.94
N LEU A 58 6.78 -4.69 -13.44
CA LEU A 58 5.85 -3.56 -13.28
C LEU A 58 4.97 -3.78 -12.06
N MET A 59 4.95 -2.79 -11.16
CA MET A 59 4.17 -2.80 -9.91
C MET A 59 3.18 -1.65 -9.87
N GLU A 60 1.90 -1.95 -9.63
CA GLU A 60 0.88 -0.92 -9.42
C GLU A 60 0.89 -0.44 -7.96
N ARG A 61 1.18 0.86 -7.80
CA ARG A 61 1.23 1.64 -6.54
C ARG A 61 2.32 1.20 -5.56
N LYS A 62 3.03 2.17 -4.98
CA LYS A 62 4.09 1.94 -4.00
C LYS A 62 3.73 2.53 -2.65
N ILE A 63 3.89 1.72 -1.60
CA ILE A 63 3.64 2.02 -0.19
C ILE A 63 4.30 3.34 0.26
N PHE A 64 5.50 3.65 -0.26
CA PHE A 64 6.28 4.83 0.12
C PHE A 64 5.57 6.17 -0.10
N ILE A 65 4.72 6.28 -1.13
CA ILE A 65 3.99 7.53 -1.40
C ILE A 65 2.87 7.73 -0.37
N PHE A 66 2.25 6.62 0.09
CA PHE A 66 1.14 6.70 1.03
C PHE A 66 1.63 7.02 2.43
N VAL A 67 2.67 6.35 2.93
CA VAL A 67 3.22 6.60 4.29
C VAL A 67 3.61 8.07 4.47
N ARG A 68 4.28 8.66 3.46
CA ARG A 68 4.62 10.09 3.48
C ARG A 68 3.40 10.99 3.46
N ALA A 69 2.41 10.69 2.63
CA ALA A 69 1.17 11.47 2.57
C ALA A 69 0.39 11.44 3.89
N VAL A 70 0.37 10.29 4.57
CA VAL A 70 -0.26 10.11 5.89
C VAL A 70 0.46 10.91 6.96
N HIS A 71 1.79 10.84 6.98
CA HIS A 71 2.63 11.60 7.89
C HIS A 71 2.40 13.11 7.70
N GLU A 72 2.38 13.58 6.45
CA GLU A 72 2.11 14.97 6.10
C GLU A 72 0.66 15.39 6.46
N ALA A 73 -0.31 14.47 6.38
CA ALA A 73 -1.72 14.72 6.70
C ALA A 73 -2.04 14.70 8.20
N LYS A 74 -1.07 14.33 9.07
CA LYS A 74 -1.24 14.18 10.53
C LYS A 74 -2.40 13.24 10.91
N TRP A 75 -2.59 12.19 10.12
CA TRP A 75 -3.65 11.21 10.36
C TRP A 75 -3.23 10.14 11.40
N MET A 76 -1.92 9.92 11.53
CA MET A 76 -1.28 9.15 12.62
C MET A 76 -0.68 10.07 13.68
N ASN A 77 -0.67 9.60 14.94
CA ASN A 77 0.03 10.27 16.03
C ASN A 77 1.54 9.97 16.01
N GLU A 78 2.35 10.75 16.74
CA GLU A 78 3.82 10.59 16.75
C GLU A 78 4.28 9.22 17.23
N MET A 79 3.54 8.58 18.15
CA MET A 79 3.85 7.24 18.64
C MET A 79 3.60 6.18 17.56
N GLU A 80 2.49 6.27 16.83
CA GLU A 80 2.16 5.37 15.72
C GLU A 80 3.18 5.49 14.58
N ILE A 81 3.62 6.71 14.27
CA ILE A 81 4.69 6.97 13.30
C ILE A 81 6.00 6.31 13.77
N SER A 82 6.38 6.53 15.04
CA SER A 82 7.61 5.93 15.58
C SER A 82 7.57 4.41 15.58
N ILE A 83 6.41 3.80 15.88
CA ILE A 83 6.21 2.35 15.79
C ILE A 83 6.36 1.92 14.34
N TYR A 84 5.69 2.59 13.40
CA TYR A 84 5.76 2.30 11.97
C TYR A 84 7.21 2.30 11.48
N ASP A 85 7.96 3.37 11.73
CA ASP A 85 9.34 3.52 11.31
C ASP A 85 10.27 2.45 11.92
N SER A 86 10.01 2.04 13.17
CA SER A 86 10.85 1.07 13.89
C SER A 86 10.90 -0.30 13.23
N TRP A 87 9.80 -0.76 12.63
CA TRP A 87 9.74 -2.04 11.94
C TRP A 87 9.84 -1.89 10.41
N PHE A 88 9.41 -0.76 9.84
CA PHE A 88 9.42 -0.55 8.39
C PHE A 88 10.84 -0.35 7.85
N ASN A 89 11.66 0.49 8.50
CA ASN A 89 13.01 0.81 8.03
C ASN A 89 13.93 -0.42 7.97
N PRO A 90 13.95 -1.32 8.98
CA PRO A 90 14.71 -2.58 8.89
C PRO A 90 14.25 -3.47 7.72
N ILE A 91 12.94 -3.64 7.54
CA ILE A 91 12.40 -4.50 6.48
C ILE A 91 12.77 -3.98 5.08
N VAL A 92 12.67 -2.67 4.85
CA VAL A 92 13.06 -2.06 3.58
C VAL A 92 14.56 -2.18 3.34
N SER A 93 15.38 -2.09 4.40
CA SER A 93 16.84 -2.24 4.31
C SER A 93 17.25 -3.68 3.95
N GLU A 94 16.52 -4.68 4.43
CA GLU A 94 16.76 -6.10 4.13
C GLU A 94 16.24 -6.52 2.74
N LEU A 95 15.32 -5.73 2.16
CA LEU A 95 14.64 -6.05 0.92
C LEU A 95 14.73 -4.87 -0.07
N PRO A 96 15.93 -4.59 -0.62
CA PRO A 96 16.12 -3.49 -1.57
C PRO A 96 15.29 -3.65 -2.85
N GLU A 97 14.88 -4.88 -3.19
CA GLU A 97 14.00 -5.17 -4.33
C GLU A 97 12.61 -4.50 -4.24
N LEU A 98 12.13 -4.19 -3.02
CA LEU A 98 10.90 -3.43 -2.80
C LEU A 98 11.04 -1.97 -3.24
N VAL A 99 12.27 -1.46 -3.38
CA VAL A 99 12.54 -0.11 -3.86
C VAL A 99 12.59 -0.16 -5.40
N PRO A 100 11.69 0.55 -6.10
CA PRO A 100 11.68 0.53 -7.55
C PRO A 100 12.84 1.34 -8.13
N ASP A 101 13.41 0.86 -9.25
CA ASP A 101 14.43 1.59 -10.00
C ASP A 101 13.87 2.86 -10.68
N ALA A 102 12.57 2.86 -11.00
CA ALA A 102 11.89 3.99 -11.65
C ALA A 102 10.41 4.06 -11.28
N PHE A 103 9.83 5.26 -11.39
CA PHE A 103 8.41 5.52 -11.19
C PHE A 103 7.74 5.95 -12.49
N ILE A 104 6.58 5.35 -12.79
CA ILE A 104 5.69 5.80 -13.86
C ILE A 104 4.51 6.52 -13.19
N TYR A 105 4.49 7.86 -13.28
CA TYR A 105 3.40 8.66 -12.76
C TYR A 105 2.32 8.83 -13.84
N LEU A 106 1.16 8.25 -13.62
CA LEU A 106 0.00 8.45 -14.48
C LEU A 106 -0.72 9.73 -14.04
N GLU A 107 -0.33 10.86 -14.64
CA GLU A 107 -1.02 12.13 -14.42
C GLU A 107 -2.41 12.07 -15.06
N ALA A 108 -3.43 12.15 -14.22
CA ALA A 108 -4.79 12.36 -14.67
C ALA A 108 -5.24 13.74 -14.19
N SER A 109 -5.49 14.65 -15.13
CA SER A 109 -6.15 15.91 -14.82
C SER A 109 -7.48 15.61 -14.10
N ARG A 110 -7.91 16.48 -13.17
CA ARG A 110 -9.21 16.37 -12.45
C ARG A 110 -10.40 16.61 -13.39
N THR A 111 -10.46 15.88 -14.50
CA THR A 111 -11.52 15.92 -15.47
C THR A 111 -12.69 15.04 -15.01
N PRO A 112 -13.93 15.35 -15.43
CA PRO A 112 -15.12 14.55 -15.12
C PRO A 112 -14.96 13.06 -15.48
N ALA A 113 -14.11 12.75 -16.46
CA ALA A 113 -13.80 11.40 -16.93
C ALA A 113 -13.17 10.48 -15.86
N CYS A 114 -12.40 11.03 -14.91
CA CYS A 114 -11.86 10.24 -13.79
C CYS A 114 -12.91 9.98 -12.71
N ARG A 115 -13.87 10.89 -12.54
CA ARG A 115 -14.95 10.77 -11.56
C ARG A 115 -16.03 9.77 -12.02
N SER A 116 -16.11 9.48 -13.31
CA SER A 116 -17.08 8.57 -13.94
C SER A 116 -16.56 7.14 -14.19
N ARG A 117 -15.29 6.85 -13.91
CA ARG A 117 -14.76 5.47 -13.98
C ARG A 117 -15.08 4.77 -12.65
N LYS A 118 -16.18 4.02 -12.65
CA LYS A 118 -16.51 3.00 -11.64
C LYS A 118 -15.69 1.74 -11.89
#